data_AF-A0AAQ3K3R4-F1
#
_entry.id   AF-A0AAQ3K3R4-F1
#
_cell.length_a   1.000
_cell.length_b   1.000
_cell.length_c   1.000
_cell.angle_alpha   90.00
_cell.angle_beta   90.00
_cell.angle_gamma   90.00
#
_symmetry.space_group_name_H-M   'P 1'
#
loop_
_entity.id
_entity.type
_entity.pdbx_description
1 polymer ?
#
loop_
_entity_poly.entity_id
_entity_poly.type
_entity_poly.pdbx_seq_one_letter_code
_entity_poly.pdbx_strand_id
1 'polypeptide(L)'
;MEEIRRWEEMEMDCLANIFQRLSLEDMAVAVPFVCRSWLQASLDPLCWRALNFRQLNFLPWSSFTRKFTAAYSYSDVSADAASFSSLLKLVVARSKGVVTEIQFPLVFGASLQDLLYASNRACPDPVAVDEDRSARNPNLYPVKLEGSGQATKNRNP
;
A
#
# COMPACT_ATOMS: atom_id res chain seq x y z
N MET A 1 11.65 -32.57 33.83
CA MET A 1 10.81 -32.61 32.61
C MET A 1 10.85 -31.19 32.07
N GLU A 2 11.49 -30.96 30.92
CA GLU A 2 11.50 -29.63 30.32
C GLU A 2 10.08 -29.29 29.87
N GLU A 3 9.51 -28.22 30.40
CA GLU A 3 8.25 -27.67 29.89
C GLU A 3 8.51 -27.15 28.48
N ILE A 4 7.95 -27.85 27.49
CA ILE A 4 7.95 -27.40 26.10
C ILE A 4 7.00 -26.20 26.05
N ARG A 5 7.54 -24.99 26.09
CA ARG A 5 6.76 -23.76 25.90
C ARG A 5 6.13 -23.77 24.52
N ARG A 6 4.82 -23.56 24.47
CA ARG A 6 4.08 -23.54 23.21
C ARG A 6 4.30 -22.20 22.52
N TRP A 7 4.44 -22.22 21.19
CA TRP A 7 4.50 -20.98 20.39
C TRP A 7 3.28 -20.07 20.57
N GLU A 8 2.15 -20.65 20.98
CA GLU A 8 0.92 -19.91 21.30
C GLU A 8 1.03 -19.01 22.53
N GLU A 9 1.93 -19.34 23.46
CA GLU A 9 2.16 -18.62 24.73
C GLU A 9 3.27 -17.56 24.60
N MET A 10 3.90 -17.44 23.43
CA MET A 10 4.89 -16.41 23.19
C MET A 10 4.21 -15.04 23.07
N GLU A 11 4.86 -14.01 23.63
CA GLU A 11 4.41 -12.62 23.53
C GLU A 11 4.12 -12.22 22.08
N MET A 12 3.02 -11.48 21.88
CA MET A 12 2.56 -11.08 20.55
C MET A 12 3.60 -10.28 19.78
N ASP A 13 4.32 -9.38 20.46
CA ASP A 13 5.37 -8.57 19.84
C ASP A 13 6.55 -9.42 19.34
N CYS A 14 6.86 -10.52 20.05
CA CYS A 14 7.88 -11.47 19.62
C CYS A 14 7.42 -12.25 18.39
N LEU A 15 6.15 -12.71 18.37
CA LEU A 15 5.56 -13.35 17.18
C LEU A 15 5.57 -12.40 15.98
N ALA A 16 5.13 -11.15 16.16
CA ALA A 16 5.12 -10.14 15.11
C ALA A 16 6.55 -9.84 14.58
N ASN A 17 7.57 -9.81 15.45
CA ASN A 17 8.97 -9.65 15.02
C ASN A 17 9.45 -10.81 14.15
N ILE A 18 9.06 -12.05 14.49
CA ILE A 18 9.38 -13.23 13.68
C ILE A 18 8.64 -13.17 12.34
N PHE A 19 7.36 -12.82 12.37
CA PHE A 19 6.51 -12.74 11.18
C PHE A 19 7.00 -11.71 10.16
N GLN A 20 7.57 -10.60 10.61
CA GLN A 20 8.25 -9.62 9.75
C GLN A 20 9.43 -10.19 8.93
N ARG A 21 9.96 -11.37 9.30
CA ARG A 21 11.06 -12.04 8.60
C ARG A 21 10.58 -13.14 7.65
N LEU A 22 9.29 -13.44 7.65
CA LEU A 22 8.70 -14.46 6.80
C LEU A 22 8.42 -13.91 5.40
N SER A 23 8.27 -14.84 4.45
CA SER A 23 7.89 -14.48 3.10
C SER A 23 6.46 -13.96 3.04
N LEU A 24 6.15 -13.17 2.00
CA LEU A 24 4.78 -12.72 1.76
C LEU A 24 3.82 -13.90 1.54
N GLU A 25 4.30 -15.01 0.96
CA GLU A 25 3.51 -16.25 0.83
C GLU A 25 3.13 -16.77 2.22
N ASP A 26 4.11 -17.01 3.10
CA ASP A 26 3.86 -17.58 4.43
C ASP A 26 2.93 -16.68 5.26
N MET A 27 3.17 -15.37 5.20
CA MET A 27 2.31 -14.37 5.85
C MET A 27 0.88 -14.40 5.32
N ALA A 28 0.70 -14.60 4.01
CA ALA A 28 -0.61 -14.58 3.39
C ALA A 28 -1.41 -15.87 3.62
N VAL A 29 -0.78 -17.05 3.53
CA VAL A 29 -1.51 -18.34 3.45
C VAL A 29 -1.15 -19.36 4.53
N ALA A 30 -0.14 -19.11 5.38
CA ALA A 30 0.25 -20.04 6.43
C ALA A 30 0.04 -19.46 7.83
N VAL A 31 0.73 -18.37 8.17
CA VAL A 31 0.77 -17.80 9.52
C VAL A 31 -0.63 -17.54 10.12
N PRO A 32 -1.57 -16.91 9.40
CA PRO A 32 -2.89 -16.59 9.96
C PRO A 32 -3.77 -17.84 10.22
N PHE A 33 -3.35 -19.02 9.74
CA PHE A 33 -4.13 -20.25 9.76
C PHE A 33 -3.56 -21.32 10.71
N VAL A 34 -2.47 -21.03 11.43
CA VAL A 34 -1.87 -21.96 12.41
C VAL A 34 -2.71 -22.05 13.69
N CYS A 35 -2.95 -20.92 14.34
CA CYS A 35 -3.76 -20.81 15.55
C CYS A 35 -4.26 -19.37 15.74
N ARG A 36 -5.14 -19.16 16.74
CA ARG A 36 -5.72 -17.83 17.01
C ARG A 36 -4.66 -16.78 17.41
N SER A 37 -3.69 -17.18 18.23
CA SER A 37 -2.60 -16.28 18.66
C SER A 37 -1.76 -15.80 17.47
N TRP A 38 -1.43 -16.71 16.54
CA TRP A 38 -0.70 -16.38 15.32
C TRP A 38 -1.52 -15.51 14.36
N LEU A 39 -2.82 -15.79 14.23
CA LEU A 39 -3.73 -14.90 13.49
C LEU A 39 -3.68 -13.49 14.07
N GLN A 40 -3.82 -13.33 15.39
CA GLN A 40 -3.80 -12.01 16.04
C GLN A 40 -2.46 -11.29 15.85
N ALA A 41 -1.33 -11.97 16.04
CA ALA A 41 -0.01 -11.39 15.82
C ALA A 41 0.25 -11.05 14.34
N SER A 42 -0.29 -11.84 13.40
CA SER A 42 -0.19 -11.52 11.96
C SER A 42 -0.95 -10.27 11.56
N LEU A 43 -1.87 -9.76 12.38
CA LEU A 43 -2.61 -8.51 12.10
C LEU A 43 -1.83 -7.25 12.51
N ASP A 44 -0.64 -7.40 13.10
CA ASP A 44 0.26 -6.28 13.32
C ASP A 44 0.64 -5.66 11.96
N PRO A 45 0.38 -4.34 11.74
CA PRO A 45 0.72 -3.64 10.51
C PRO A 45 2.17 -3.78 10.07
N LEU A 46 3.11 -3.89 11.02
CA LEU A 46 4.54 -3.99 10.74
C LEU A 46 4.88 -5.27 9.98
N CYS A 47 4.11 -6.34 10.17
CA CYS A 47 4.27 -7.59 9.40
C CYS A 47 4.00 -7.40 7.90
N TRP A 48 3.33 -6.31 7.51
CA TRP A 48 2.93 -6.00 6.13
C TRP A 48 3.60 -4.72 5.60
N ARG A 49 4.67 -4.26 6.26
CA ARG A 49 5.40 -3.04 5.88
C ARG A 49 6.14 -3.17 4.54
N ALA A 50 6.73 -4.33 4.29
CA ALA A 50 7.49 -4.62 3.07
C ALA A 50 6.79 -5.73 2.28
N LEU A 51 6.30 -5.40 1.09
CA LEU A 51 5.48 -6.29 0.28
C LEU A 51 6.26 -6.76 -0.95
N ASN A 52 6.81 -7.97 -0.89
CA ASN A 52 7.56 -8.56 -1.98
C ASN A 52 6.72 -9.60 -2.76
N PHE A 53 6.25 -9.22 -3.95
CA PHE A 53 5.48 -10.08 -4.83
C PHE A 53 6.32 -10.76 -5.90
N ARG A 54 7.62 -10.47 -6.02
CA ARG A 54 8.49 -10.97 -7.10
C ARG A 54 8.55 -12.50 -7.17
N GLN A 55 8.47 -13.15 -6.01
CA GLN A 55 8.60 -14.60 -5.89
C GLN A 55 7.24 -15.33 -5.94
N LEU A 56 6.12 -14.58 -5.98
CA LEU A 56 4.80 -15.18 -5.99
C LEU A 56 4.41 -15.58 -7.42
N ASN A 57 3.97 -16.83 -7.54
CA ASN A 57 3.48 -17.37 -8.80
C ASN A 57 1.95 -17.37 -8.80
N PHE A 58 1.34 -16.51 -9.61
CA PHE A 58 -0.11 -16.36 -9.71
C PHE A 58 -0.76 -17.27 -10.78
N LEU A 59 0.00 -18.22 -11.35
CA LEU A 59 -0.58 -19.19 -12.27
C LEU A 59 -1.61 -20.09 -11.53
N PRO A 60 -2.71 -20.51 -12.16
CA PRO A 60 -3.77 -21.30 -11.51
C PRO A 60 -3.29 -22.62 -10.88
N TRP A 61 -2.26 -23.23 -11.46
CA TRP A 61 -1.67 -24.49 -10.99
C TRP A 61 -0.54 -24.31 -9.98
N SER A 62 -0.20 -23.08 -9.57
CA SER A 62 0.84 -22.86 -8.58
C SER A 62 0.38 -23.29 -7.18
N SER A 63 1.34 -23.71 -6.34
CA SER A 63 1.06 -24.02 -4.93
C SER A 63 0.49 -22.80 -4.20
N PHE A 64 1.05 -21.62 -4.45
CA PHE A 64 0.61 -20.36 -3.86
C PHE A 64 -0.86 -20.07 -4.19
N THR A 65 -1.22 -20.03 -5.48
CA THR A 65 -2.59 -19.76 -5.94
C THR A 65 -3.57 -20.73 -5.31
N ARG A 66 -3.26 -22.03 -5.32
CA ARG A 66 -4.14 -23.05 -4.73
C ARG A 66 -4.34 -22.85 -3.23
N LYS A 67 -3.28 -22.57 -2.46
CA LYS A 67 -3.38 -22.29 -1.02
C LYS A 67 -4.14 -21.00 -0.76
N PHE A 68 -3.86 -19.95 -1.53
CA PHE A 68 -4.49 -18.64 -1.39
C PHE A 68 -5.98 -18.70 -1.67
N THR A 69 -6.38 -19.34 -2.77
CA THR A 69 -7.80 -19.59 -3.06
C THR A 69 -8.44 -20.41 -1.94
N ALA A 70 -7.83 -21.50 -1.48
CA ALA A 70 -8.40 -22.31 -0.40
C ALA A 70 -8.57 -21.53 0.92
N ALA A 71 -7.64 -20.62 1.22
CA ALA A 71 -7.62 -19.82 2.43
C ALA A 71 -8.65 -18.68 2.43
N TYR A 72 -8.99 -18.13 1.26
CA TYR A 72 -9.78 -16.88 1.13
C TYR A 72 -11.04 -17.00 0.27
N SER A 73 -11.40 -18.20 -0.22
CA SER A 73 -12.62 -18.38 -1.02
C SER A 73 -13.87 -18.16 -0.17
N TYR A 74 -14.52 -17.02 -0.41
CA TYR A 74 -15.94 -16.79 -0.14
C TYR A 74 -16.71 -17.02 -1.45
N SER A 75 -17.91 -17.62 -1.36
CA SER A 75 -18.78 -17.97 -2.49
C SER A 75 -19.01 -16.83 -3.51
N ASP A 76 -19.13 -17.21 -4.78
CA ASP A 76 -19.64 -16.42 -5.94
C ASP A 76 -18.74 -15.35 -6.58
N VAL A 77 -17.42 -15.44 -6.47
CA VAL A 77 -16.52 -14.68 -7.37
C VAL A 77 -15.81 -15.64 -8.32
N SER A 78 -15.83 -15.28 -9.60
CA SER A 78 -15.26 -15.98 -10.75
C SER A 78 -13.78 -16.38 -10.55
N ALA A 79 -13.25 -17.14 -11.52
CA ALA A 79 -11.94 -17.82 -11.55
C ALA A 79 -10.66 -16.97 -11.27
N ASP A 80 -10.83 -15.74 -10.83
CA ASP A 80 -9.84 -14.71 -10.52
C ASP A 80 -9.64 -14.46 -9.01
N ALA A 81 -10.16 -15.34 -8.14
CA ALA A 81 -9.99 -15.27 -6.68
C ALA A 81 -8.52 -15.18 -6.21
N ALA A 82 -7.58 -15.74 -6.96
CA ALA A 82 -6.13 -15.62 -6.72
C ALA A 82 -5.44 -14.60 -7.64
N SER A 83 -6.15 -13.57 -8.07
CA SER A 83 -5.54 -12.46 -8.80
C SER A 83 -4.55 -11.69 -7.92
N PHE A 84 -3.49 -11.21 -8.53
CA PHE A 84 -2.54 -10.27 -7.92
C PHE A 84 -3.26 -9.08 -7.26
N SER A 85 -4.31 -8.53 -7.90
CA SER A 85 -5.07 -7.40 -7.38
C SER A 85 -5.76 -7.71 -6.04
N SER A 86 -6.31 -8.92 -5.90
CA SER A 86 -6.99 -9.36 -4.68
C SER A 86 -5.99 -9.48 -3.52
N LEU A 87 -4.83 -10.10 -3.76
CA LEU A 87 -3.77 -10.16 -2.77
C LEU A 87 -3.25 -8.77 -2.41
N LEU A 88 -2.99 -7.91 -3.41
CA LEU A 88 -2.51 -6.54 -3.19
C LEU A 88 -3.46 -5.76 -2.27
N LYS A 89 -4.77 -5.78 -2.55
CA LYS A 89 -5.78 -5.11 -1.72
C LYS A 89 -5.82 -5.67 -0.30
N LEU A 90 -5.73 -7.00 -0.15
CA LEU A 90 -5.71 -7.65 1.15
C LEU A 90 -4.51 -7.20 1.99
N VAL A 91 -3.30 -7.24 1.44
CA VAL A 91 -2.08 -6.94 2.20
C VAL A 91 -1.96 -5.44 2.49
N VAL A 92 -2.41 -4.58 1.57
CA VAL A 92 -2.48 -3.12 1.80
C VAL A 92 -3.55 -2.77 2.84
N ALA A 93 -4.65 -3.51 2.93
CA ALA A 93 -5.62 -3.33 4.01
C ALA A 93 -5.02 -3.71 5.37
N ARG A 94 -4.23 -4.80 5.43
CA ARG A 94 -3.59 -5.27 6.67
C ARG A 94 -2.47 -4.36 7.17
N SER A 95 -1.76 -3.69 6.28
CA SER A 95 -0.69 -2.77 6.64
C SER A 95 -1.17 -1.45 7.25
N LYS A 96 -2.48 -1.13 7.19
CA LYS A 96 -3.03 0.13 7.78
C LYS A 96 -2.25 1.40 7.40
N GLY A 97 -1.67 1.44 6.19
CA GLY A 97 -0.91 2.58 5.68
C GLY A 97 0.58 2.63 6.06
N VAL A 98 1.14 1.60 6.71
CA VAL A 98 2.57 1.57 7.07
C VAL A 98 3.48 1.01 5.97
N VAL A 99 2.95 0.78 4.76
CA VAL A 99 3.74 0.19 3.66
C VAL A 99 4.86 1.13 3.25
N THR A 100 6.10 0.65 3.33
CA THR A 100 7.28 1.43 2.90
C THR A 100 7.83 0.97 1.56
N GLU A 101 7.57 -0.29 1.18
CA GLU A 101 8.14 -0.87 -0.03
C GLU A 101 7.16 -1.88 -0.65
N ILE A 102 6.98 -1.77 -1.97
CA ILE A 102 6.23 -2.73 -2.78
C ILE A 102 7.09 -3.15 -3.96
N GLN A 103 7.39 -4.45 -4.06
CA GLN A 103 8.09 -5.04 -5.20
C GLN A 103 7.09 -5.85 -6.03
N PHE A 104 6.78 -5.36 -7.23
CA PHE A 104 5.82 -5.99 -8.12
C PHE A 104 6.35 -7.28 -8.77
N PRO A 105 5.44 -8.19 -9.21
CA PRO A 105 5.81 -9.41 -9.93
C PRO A 105 6.61 -9.09 -11.20
N LEU A 106 7.63 -9.90 -11.49
CA LEU A 106 8.46 -9.76 -12.71
C LEU A 106 7.80 -10.39 -13.94
N VAL A 107 6.89 -11.35 -13.75
CA VAL A 107 6.24 -12.14 -14.80
C VAL A 107 4.73 -12.00 -14.60
N PHE A 108 4.03 -11.55 -15.64
CA PHE A 108 2.64 -11.04 -15.57
C PHE A 108 2.55 -9.82 -14.63
N GLY A 109 2.87 -8.65 -15.19
CA GLY A 109 2.99 -7.41 -14.42
C GLY A 109 1.68 -6.94 -13.77
N ALA A 110 1.83 -6.08 -12.76
CA ALA A 110 0.73 -5.35 -12.17
C ALA A 110 -0.01 -4.52 -13.23
N SER A 111 -1.34 -4.47 -13.13
CA SER A 111 -2.12 -3.57 -13.98
C SER A 111 -1.86 -2.11 -13.58
N LEU A 112 -2.13 -1.17 -14.48
CA LEU A 112 -2.06 0.27 -14.14
C LEU A 112 -2.95 0.61 -12.93
N GLN A 113 -4.10 -0.06 -12.78
CA GLN A 113 -4.99 0.14 -11.64
C GLN A 113 -4.35 -0.31 -10.33
N ASP A 114 -3.60 -1.42 -10.34
CA ASP A 114 -2.88 -1.90 -9.17
C ASP A 114 -1.73 -0.96 -8.80
N LEU A 115 -1.03 -0.40 -9.79
CA LEU A 115 0.02 0.60 -9.57
C LEU A 115 -0.54 1.89 -8.95
N LEU A 116 -1.66 2.40 -9.49
CA LEU A 116 -2.34 3.59 -8.96
C LEU A 116 -2.86 3.32 -7.53
N TYR A 117 -3.46 2.15 -7.31
CA TYR A 117 -3.93 1.74 -5.98
C TYR A 117 -2.78 1.70 -4.97
N ALA A 118 -1.65 1.08 -5.33
CA ALA A 118 -0.47 1.02 -4.49
C ALA A 118 0.10 2.42 -4.19
N SER A 119 0.21 3.28 -5.21
CA SER A 119 0.71 4.65 -5.07
C SER A 119 -0.11 5.47 -4.07
N ASN A 120 -1.43 5.45 -4.19
CA ASN A 120 -2.33 6.22 -3.33
C ASN A 120 -2.36 5.74 -1.87
N ARG A 121 -1.82 4.55 -1.59
CA ARG A 121 -1.82 3.94 -0.25
C ARG A 121 -0.44 3.86 0.39
N ALA A 122 0.62 3.89 -0.42
CA ALA A 122 2.01 3.89 0.04
C ALA A 122 2.57 5.29 0.24
N CYS A 123 2.04 6.30 -0.46
CA CYS A 123 2.35 7.69 -0.16
C CYS A 123 1.36 8.20 0.91
N PRO A 124 1.83 8.65 2.08
CA PRO A 124 1.04 9.59 2.86
C PRO A 124 0.67 10.72 1.91
N ASP A 125 -0.60 11.12 1.88
CA ASP A 125 -0.99 12.35 1.22
C ASP A 125 0.03 13.41 1.60
N PRO A 126 0.70 14.10 0.65
CA PRO A 126 1.48 15.26 1.02
C PRO A 126 0.48 16.14 1.75
N VAL A 127 0.65 16.25 3.07
CA VAL A 127 -0.15 17.12 3.94
C VAL A 127 -0.43 18.35 3.11
N ALA A 128 -1.70 18.58 2.75
CA ALA A 128 -2.09 19.73 1.96
C ALA A 128 -1.34 20.89 2.57
N VAL A 129 -0.33 21.38 1.87
CA VAL A 129 0.41 22.55 2.30
C VAL A 129 -0.67 23.60 2.33
N ASP A 130 -1.06 23.96 3.55
CA ASP A 130 -2.12 24.89 3.85
C ASP A 130 -1.76 26.18 3.12
N GLU A 131 -2.30 26.36 1.91
CA GLU A 131 -2.05 27.49 1.03
C GLU A 131 -2.80 28.73 1.53
N ASP A 132 -3.17 28.76 2.81
CA ASP A 132 -3.97 29.81 3.44
C ASP A 132 -3.19 30.68 4.44
N ARG A 133 -1.85 30.56 4.48
CA ARG A 133 -0.99 31.50 5.23
C ARG A 133 -0.43 32.65 4.38
N SER A 134 -1.09 33.02 3.28
CA SER A 134 -0.80 34.25 2.52
C SER A 134 -1.84 35.37 2.75
N ALA A 135 -2.41 35.45 3.95
CA ALA A 135 -3.21 36.60 4.38
C ALA A 135 -2.77 37.08 5.77
N ARG A 136 -1.59 37.71 5.83
CA ARG A 136 -1.26 38.82 6.76
C ARG A 136 0.19 39.29 6.53
N ASN A 137 0.38 40.12 5.51
CA ASN A 137 1.48 41.09 5.55
C ASN A 137 0.93 42.45 5.08
N PRO A 138 0.66 43.40 5.99
CA PRO A 138 0.07 44.71 5.65
C PRO A 138 1.04 45.69 4.98
N ASN A 139 2.24 45.29 4.55
CA ASN A 139 3.30 46.22 4.14
C ASN A 139 3.86 46.02 2.72
N LEU A 140 3.08 45.52 1.75
CA LEU A 140 3.50 45.56 0.35
C LEU A 140 2.87 46.75 -0.40
N TYR A 141 3.71 47.77 -0.62
CA TYR A 141 3.42 48.96 -1.41
C TYR A 141 2.95 48.63 -2.84
N PRO A 142 2.10 49.48 -3.46
CA PRO A 142 1.62 49.25 -4.82
C PRO A 142 2.74 49.47 -5.85
N VAL A 143 3.01 48.45 -6.67
CA VAL A 143 3.87 48.57 -7.86
C VAL A 143 3.11 49.33 -8.94
N LYS A 144 3.60 50.53 -9.27
CA LYS A 144 3.17 51.35 -10.42
C LYS A 144 3.50 50.62 -11.72
N LEU A 145 2.50 50.44 -12.58
CA LEU A 145 2.70 50.16 -14.00
C LEU A 145 2.72 51.51 -14.75
N GLU A 146 3.91 51.98 -15.11
CA GLU A 146 4.12 52.99 -16.17
C GLU A 146 4.93 52.32 -17.28
N GLY A 147 4.37 52.16 -18.47
CA GLY A 147 4.64 53.03 -19.63
C GLY A 147 5.51 52.22 -20.62
N SER A 148 5.45 52.32 -21.95
CA SER A 148 4.89 53.31 -22.87
C SER A 148 5.26 52.89 -24.31
N GLY A 149 4.52 53.36 -25.32
CA GLY A 149 4.97 53.41 -26.73
C GLY A 149 3.83 53.25 -27.75
N GLN A 150 3.01 54.28 -27.98
CA GLN A 150 3.09 55.27 -29.08
C GLN A 150 2.67 54.74 -30.47
N ALA A 151 1.48 55.13 -30.97
CA ALA A 151 1.19 56.21 -31.95
C ALA A 151 1.23 55.68 -33.41
N THR A 152 0.20 55.85 -34.27
CA THR A 152 -0.01 57.05 -35.11
C THR A 152 -1.42 57.16 -35.73
N LYS A 153 -2.10 58.29 -35.46
CA LYS A 153 -2.81 59.26 -36.33
C LYS A 153 -3.17 58.93 -37.81
N ASN A 154 -4.46 59.11 -38.17
CA ASN A 154 -5.05 59.73 -39.40
C ASN A 154 -6.44 59.13 -39.71
N ARG A 155 -7.49 59.78 -40.25
CA ARG A 155 -7.85 61.15 -40.66
C ARG A 155 -9.39 61.12 -40.93
N ASN A 156 -10.10 62.17 -40.52
CA ASN A 156 -11.55 62.47 -40.73
C ASN A 156 -11.93 62.67 -42.22
N PRO A 157 -13.20 63.01 -42.59
CA PRO A 157 -14.45 63.12 -41.81
C PRO A 157 -15.58 62.19 -42.25
#